data_AF-A0A1F8SPS8-F1
#
_entry.id   AF-A0A1F8SPS8-F1
#
_cell.length_a   1.000
_cell.length_b   1.000
_cell.length_c   1.000
_cell.angle_alpha   90.00
_cell.angle_beta   90.00
_cell.angle_gamma   90.00
#
_symmetry.space_group_name_H-M   'P 1'
#
loop_
_entity.id
_entity.type
_entity.pdbx_description
1 polymer ?
#
loop_
_entity_poly.entity_id
_entity_poly.type
_entity_poly.pdbx_seq_one_letter_code
_entity_poly.pdbx_strand_id
1 'polypeptide(L)'
;MDTVLNDLSGQAIIQAIEANLFELIKARNLWSRAEVRDDSEMLSCFTDVPYPHFNVVLRAQLPPEQVVTTIQSVVHKCRFPGSRSSGWKMESL
;
A
#
# COMPACT_ATOMS: atom_id res chain seq x y z
N MET A 1 -20.39 -0.76 8.83
CA MET A 1 -20.34 -0.17 7.47
C MET A 1 -21.35 0.96 7.48
N ASP A 2 -20.92 2.15 7.07
CA ASP A 2 -21.61 3.45 7.09
C ASP A 2 -21.84 4.11 8.46
N THR A 3 -20.75 4.44 9.14
CA THR A 3 -20.78 5.58 10.07
C THR A 3 -19.98 6.70 9.45
N VAL A 4 -20.52 7.25 8.34
CA VAL A 4 -20.08 8.57 7.89
C VAL A 4 -20.32 9.51 9.06
N LEU A 5 -19.29 10.28 9.43
CA LEU A 5 -19.35 11.17 10.58
C LEU A 5 -20.41 12.26 10.30
N ASN A 6 -21.59 12.10 10.89
CA ASN A 6 -22.70 13.05 10.74
C ASN A 6 -22.62 14.20 11.76
N ASP A 7 -21.88 13.99 12.87
CA ASP A 7 -21.58 15.02 13.86
C ASP A 7 -20.20 15.61 13.62
N LEU A 8 -20.15 16.89 13.24
CA LEU A 8 -18.91 17.63 12.97
C LEU A 8 -18.42 18.44 14.18
N SER A 9 -18.93 18.15 15.38
CA SER A 9 -18.37 18.71 16.61
C SER A 9 -16.89 18.33 16.76
N GLY A 10 -16.09 19.20 17.37
CA GLY A 10 -14.65 18.95 17.54
C GLY A 10 -14.36 17.65 18.30
N GLN A 11 -15.18 17.32 19.30
CA GLN A 11 -15.04 16.08 20.07
C GLN A 11 -15.33 14.84 19.23
N ALA A 12 -16.41 14.85 18.42
CA ALA A 12 -16.74 13.74 17.54
C ALA A 12 -15.66 13.52 16.46
N ILE A 13 -15.09 14.60 15.91
CA ILE A 13 -13.98 14.53 14.96
C ILE A 13 -12.74 13.88 15.60
N ILE A 14 -12.35 14.32 16.80
CA ILE A 14 -11.19 13.74 17.52
C ILE A 14 -11.39 12.24 17.73
N GLN A 15 -12.56 11.83 18.24
CA GLN A 15 -12.88 10.43 18.47
C GLN A 15 -12.85 9.61 17.17
N ALA A 16 -13.34 10.17 16.06
CA ALA A 16 -13.31 9.51 14.76
C ALA A 16 -11.87 9.34 14.24
N ILE A 17 -11.01 10.35 14.42
CA ILE A 17 -9.59 10.26 14.06
C ILE A 17 -8.89 9.16 14.87
N GLU A 18 -9.11 9.13 16.19
CA GLU A 18 -8.51 8.12 17.07
C GLU A 18 -8.99 6.72 16.69
N ALA A 19 -10.30 6.53 16.50
CA ALA A 19 -10.87 5.25 16.07
C ALA A 19 -10.26 4.78 14.73
N ASN A 20 -10.14 5.67 13.75
CA ASN A 20 -9.52 5.35 12.46
C ASN A 20 -8.05 4.95 12.60
N LEU A 21 -7.29 5.60 13.49
CA LEU A 21 -5.91 5.23 13.77
C LEU A 21 -5.81 3.84 14.39
N PHE A 22 -6.65 3.51 15.37
CA PHE A 22 -6.66 2.18 15.98
C PHE A 22 -7.08 1.09 15.00
N GLU A 23 -8.04 1.37 14.11
CA GLU A 23 -8.40 0.45 13.03
C GLU A 23 -7.25 0.25 12.04
N LEU A 24 -6.50 1.30 11.70
CA LEU A 24 -5.29 1.17 10.88
C LEU A 24 -4.23 0.25 11.55
N ILE A 25 -4.07 0.35 12.87
CA ILE A 25 -3.17 -0.53 13.63
C ILE A 25 -3.64 -1.98 13.55
N LYS A 26 -4.94 -2.26 13.73
CA LYS A 26 -5.49 -3.62 13.61
C LYS A 26 -5.31 -4.18 12.19
N ALA A 27 -5.42 -3.31 11.20
CA ALA A 27 -5.21 -3.67 9.80
C ALA A 27 -3.74 -4.01 9.47
N ARG A 28 -2.76 -3.80 10.39
CA ARG A 28 -1.38 -4.26 10.20
C ARG A 28 -1.27 -5.76 9.89
N ASN A 29 -2.19 -6.57 10.39
CA ASN A 29 -2.23 -8.01 10.07
C ASN A 29 -2.39 -8.27 8.56
N LEU A 30 -2.93 -7.32 7.79
CA LEU A 30 -3.05 -7.45 6.32
C LEU A 30 -1.69 -7.46 5.61
N TRP A 31 -0.64 -6.92 6.24
CA TRP A 31 0.72 -6.98 5.69
C TRP A 31 1.29 -8.40 5.65
N SER A 32 0.76 -9.34 6.44
CA SER A 32 1.12 -10.76 6.32
C SER A 32 0.82 -11.35 4.93
N ARG A 33 -0.07 -10.69 4.18
CA ARG A 33 -0.45 -11.07 2.80
C ARG A 33 0.20 -10.16 1.75
N ALA A 34 1.13 -9.29 2.14
CA ALA A 34 1.76 -8.39 1.20
C ALA A 34 2.73 -9.14 0.28
N GLU A 35 2.69 -8.80 -1.00
CA GLU A 35 3.76 -9.16 -1.94
C GLU A 35 4.94 -8.23 -1.68
N VAL A 36 6.03 -8.79 -1.15
CA VAL A 36 7.30 -8.10 -1.00
C VAL A 36 8.17 -8.45 -2.21
N ARG A 37 8.64 -7.42 -2.91
CA ARG A 37 9.60 -7.56 -4.00
C ARG A 37 10.85 -6.76 -3.66
N ASP A 38 11.97 -7.47 -3.54
CA ASP A 38 13.29 -6.91 -3.30
C ASP A 38 14.19 -7.30 -4.47
N ASP A 39 14.40 -6.36 -5.39
CA ASP A 39 15.36 -6.49 -6.48
C ASP A 39 16.43 -5.40 -6.37
N SER A 40 17.49 -5.49 -7.18
CA SER A 40 18.63 -4.56 -7.11
C SER A 40 18.24 -3.09 -7.28
N GLU A 41 17.13 -2.81 -7.97
CA GLU A 41 16.68 -1.47 -8.32
C GLU A 41 15.60 -0.98 -7.36
N MET A 42 14.79 -1.86 -6.77
CA MET A 42 13.61 -1.47 -6.00
C MET A 42 13.28 -2.47 -4.89
N LEU A 43 12.98 -1.92 -3.71
CA LEU A 43 12.30 -2.64 -2.63
C LEU A 43 10.88 -2.09 -2.52
N SER A 44 9.90 -2.96 -2.72
CA SER A 44 8.48 -2.59 -2.67
C SER A 44 7.65 -3.64 -1.94
N CYS A 45 6.55 -3.16 -1.37
CA CYS A 45 5.61 -3.99 -0.63
C CYS A 45 4.19 -3.57 -0.99
N PHE A 46 3.42 -4.48 -1.57
CA PHE A 46 2.07 -4.23 -2.07
C PHE A 46 1.05 -5.21 -1.50
N THR A 47 -0.16 -4.74 -1.23
CA THR A 47 -1.29 -5.56 -0.74
C THR A 47 -2.51 -5.36 -1.62
N ASP A 48 -3.51 -6.22 -1.53
CA ASP A 48 -4.76 -6.06 -2.29
C ASP A 48 -5.67 -4.95 -1.76
N VAL A 49 -5.25 -4.25 -0.69
CA VAL A 49 -5.98 -3.11 -0.14
C VAL A 49 -5.69 -1.89 -1.01
N PRO A 50 -6.69 -1.22 -1.62
CA PRO A 50 -6.49 -0.07 -2.48
C PRO A 50 -6.27 1.23 -1.67
N TYR A 51 -5.33 1.20 -0.71
CA TYR A 51 -5.00 2.33 0.14
C TYR A 51 -3.48 2.55 0.19
N PRO A 52 -2.97 3.80 0.05
CA PRO A 52 -1.55 4.07 -0.10
C PRO A 52 -0.68 3.57 1.05
N HIS A 53 -1.19 3.60 2.29
CA HIS A 53 -0.39 3.13 3.42
C HIS A 53 -0.09 1.62 3.38
N PHE A 54 -0.82 0.83 2.59
CA PHE A 54 -0.54 -0.61 2.42
C PHE A 54 0.20 -0.95 1.12
N ASN A 55 0.64 0.07 0.37
CA ASN A 55 1.26 -0.10 -0.94
C ASN A 55 2.41 0.90 -1.07
N VAL A 56 3.63 0.45 -0.76
CA VAL A 56 4.78 1.34 -0.58
C VAL A 56 6.00 0.87 -1.37
N VAL A 57 6.77 1.83 -1.84
CA VAL A 57 8.14 1.62 -2.33
C VAL A 57 9.07 2.15 -1.24
N LEU A 58 9.88 1.27 -0.65
CA LEU A 58 10.78 1.57 0.47
C LEU A 58 12.17 2.00 -0.02
N ARG A 59 12.58 1.49 -1.20
CA ARG A 59 13.84 1.84 -1.86
C ARG A 59 13.60 1.89 -3.36
N ALA A 60 14.12 2.90 -4.02
CA ALA A 60 14.19 2.98 -5.48
C ALA A 60 15.55 3.56 -5.88
N GLN A 61 16.40 2.75 -6.49
CA GLN A 61 17.68 3.10 -7.08
C GLN A 61 17.56 3.04 -8.61
N LEU A 62 16.61 3.80 -9.14
CA LEU A 62 16.32 3.83 -10.57
C LEU A 62 17.19 4.87 -11.25
N PRO A 63 17.69 4.59 -12.47
CA PRO A 63 18.36 5.61 -13.24
C PRO A 63 17.35 6.67 -13.72
N PRO A 64 17.77 7.94 -13.91
CA PRO A 64 16.85 9.06 -14.14
C PRO A 64 15.84 8.86 -15.27
N GLU A 65 16.27 8.18 -16.34
CA GLU A 65 15.45 7.89 -17.52
C GLU A 65 14.31 6.89 -17.27
N GLN A 66 14.37 6.11 -16.19
CA GLN A 66 13.36 5.11 -15.85
C GLN A 66 12.37 5.55 -14.76
N VAL A 67 12.63 6.67 -14.08
CA VAL A 67 11.84 7.13 -12.93
C VAL A 67 10.36 7.33 -13.28
N VAL A 68 10.08 8.08 -14.35
CA VAL A 68 8.70 8.44 -14.73
C VAL A 68 7.89 7.20 -15.08
N THR A 69 8.45 6.33 -15.93
CA THR A 69 7.79 5.09 -16.36
C THR A 69 7.54 4.15 -15.17
N THR A 70 8.50 4.07 -14.24
CA THR A 70 8.34 3.22 -13.03
C THR A 70 7.27 3.75 -12.09
N ILE A 71 7.21 5.07 -11.86
CA ILE A 71 6.13 5.69 -11.08
C ILE A 71 4.77 5.35 -11.69
N GLN A 72 4.62 5.50 -13.01
CA GLN A 72 3.37 5.17 -13.69
C GLN A 72 2.98 3.69 -13.52
N SER A 73 3.96 2.78 -13.65
CA SER A 73 3.75 1.35 -13.44
C SER A 73 3.30 1.03 -12.00
N VAL A 74 3.97 1.60 -11.00
CA VAL A 74 3.64 1.42 -9.58
C VAL A 74 2.24 1.97 -9.27
N VAL A 75 1.93 3.18 -9.73
CA VAL A 75 0.60 3.78 -9.54
C VAL A 75 -0.50 2.92 -10.17
N HIS A 76 -0.24 2.36 -11.36
CA HIS A 76 -1.16 1.45 -12.02
C HIS A 76 -1.42 0.19 -11.17
N LYS A 77 -0.35 -0.45 -10.67
CA LYS A 77 -0.44 -1.65 -9.80
C LYS A 77 -1.17 -1.39 -8.47
N CYS A 78 -1.05 -0.18 -7.92
CA CYS A 78 -1.76 0.22 -6.71
C CYS A 78 -3.25 0.47 -6.98
N ARG A 79 -3.60 1.05 -8.13
CA ARG A 79 -5.01 1.29 -8.53
C ARG A 79 -5.72 0.03 -8.97
N PHE A 80 -5.00 -0.93 -9.55
CA PHE A 80 -5.55 -2.16 -10.11
C PHE A 80 -4.81 -3.39 -9.56
N PRO A 81 -5.08 -3.82 -8.31
CA PRO A 81 -4.35 -4.92 -7.67
C PRO A 81 -4.39 -6.25 -8.44
N GLY A 82 -5.46 -6.51 -9.20
CA GLY A 82 -5.59 -7.71 -10.05
C GLY A 82 -4.60 -7.80 -11.22
N SER A 83 -3.83 -6.75 -11.50
CA SER A 83 -2.80 -6.70 -12.57
C SER A 83 -1.43 -7.25 -12.15
N ARG A 84 -1.29 -7.75 -10.92
CA ARG A 84 0.01 -8.10 -10.32
C ARG A 84 0.59 -9.46 -10.74
N SER A 85 -0.04 -10.18 -11.66
CA SER A 85 0.42 -11.51 -12.09
C SER A 85 1.40 -11.45 -13.28
N SER A 86 2.69 -11.69 -12.99
CA SER A 86 3.63 -12.55 -13.75
C SER A 86 5.07 -12.16 -13.39
N GLY A 87 5.67 -12.83 -12.40
CA GLY A 87 7.02 -12.48 -11.95
C GLY A 87 7.64 -13.46 -10.96
N TRP A 88 7.68 -14.74 -11.34
CA TRP A 88 8.55 -15.80 -10.82
C TRP A 88 8.24 -16.45 -9.47
N LYS A 89 8.24 -17.79 -9.55
CA LYS A 89 8.26 -18.77 -8.47
C LYS A 89 9.53 -18.58 -7.66
N MET A 90 9.43 -18.73 -6.34
CA MET A 90 10.60 -18.97 -5.49
C MET A 90 11.31 -20.23 -5.98
N GLU A 91 12.47 -20.07 -6.61
CA GLU A 91 13.51 -21.10 -6.54
C GLU A 91 14.19 -20.92 -5.20
N SER A 92 13.85 -21.83 -4.30
CA SER A 92 14.41 -21.99 -2.97
C SER A 92 15.91 -22.32 -3.04
N LEU A 93 16.71 -21.53 -2.32
CA LEU A 93 18.03 -21.90 -1.81
C LEU A 93 17.90 -22.92 -0.68
#